data_AF-A0A4Y8CM16-F1
#
_entry.id   AF-A0A4Y8CM16-F1
#
_cell.length_a   1.000
_cell.length_b   1.000
_cell.length_c   1.000
_cell.angle_alpha   90.00
_cell.angle_beta   90.00
_cell.angle_gamma   90.00
#
_symmetry.space_group_name_H-M   'P 1'
#
loop_
_entity.id
_entity.type
_entity.pdbx_description
1 polymer ?
#
loop_
_entity_poly.entity_id
_entity_poly.type
_entity_poly.pdbx_seq_one_letter_code
_entity_poly.pdbx_strand_id
1 'polypeptide(L)'
;MGASSSLQNLYELKRDRNKTILKNAELIISESNVNDSWSYNNIEIYEIVKSFFTELSCLNSKILILILPFFNYNSKVINQIHKKLALKFNFNIIDINNYYEKFNLIDFSFLREKDGSH
;
A
#
# COMPACT_ATOMS: atom_id res chain seq x y z
N MET A 1 4.52 -9.27 0.32
CA MET A 1 3.64 -10.48 0.36
C MET A 1 2.70 -10.39 -0.82
N GLY A 2 2.24 -11.50 -1.40
CA GLY A 2 1.23 -11.46 -2.47
C GLY A 2 -0.18 -11.30 -1.90
N ALA A 3 -1.06 -10.58 -2.60
CA ALA A 3 -2.49 -10.41 -2.26
C ALA A 3 -2.80 -9.95 -0.80
N SER A 4 -1.87 -9.27 -0.12
CA SER A 4 -2.07 -8.80 1.25
C SER A 4 -2.59 -7.35 1.33
N SER A 5 -3.60 -7.13 2.17
CA SER A 5 -4.10 -5.80 2.54
C SER A 5 -3.25 -5.16 3.64
N SER A 6 -3.47 -3.88 3.91
CA SER A 6 -2.85 -3.18 5.05
C SER A 6 -3.17 -3.85 6.40
N LEU A 7 -4.30 -4.55 6.53
CA LEU A 7 -4.63 -5.33 7.72
C LEU A 7 -3.70 -6.52 7.91
N GLN A 8 -3.46 -7.29 6.85
CA GLN A 8 -2.54 -8.43 6.90
C GLN A 8 -1.11 -7.94 7.15
N ASN A 9 -0.70 -6.84 6.51
CA ASN A 9 0.63 -6.27 6.72
C ASN A 9 0.81 -5.79 8.18
N LEU A 10 -0.19 -5.12 8.76
CA LEU A 10 -0.21 -4.74 10.17
C LEU A 10 -0.06 -5.95 11.09
N TYR A 11 -0.78 -7.03 10.81
CA TYR A 11 -0.66 -8.27 11.57
C TYR A 11 0.76 -8.86 11.51
N GLU A 12 1.38 -8.87 10.33
CA GLU A 12 2.75 -9.38 10.17
C GLU A 12 3.82 -8.49 10.83
N LEU A 13 3.60 -7.18 10.95
CA LEU A 13 4.50 -6.31 11.74
C LEU A 13 4.58 -6.72 13.21
N LYS A 14 3.51 -7.30 13.76
CA LYS A 14 3.42 -7.72 15.17
C LYS A 14 3.93 -9.14 15.41
N ARG A 15 4.15 -9.95 14.37
CA ARG A 15 4.58 -11.34 14.49
C ARG A 15 6.02 -11.44 14.99
N ASP A 16 6.25 -12.22 16.05
CA ASP A 16 7.58 -12.44 16.62
C ASP A 16 8.62 -12.92 15.59
N ARG A 17 8.20 -13.81 14.69
CA ARG A 17 9.06 -14.32 13.60
C ARG A 17 9.61 -13.22 12.68
N ASN A 18 8.96 -12.06 12.61
CA ASN A 18 9.36 -10.95 11.74
C ASN A 18 10.15 -9.87 12.48
N LYS A 19 10.23 -9.90 13.82
CA LYS A 19 10.89 -8.84 14.61
C LYS A 19 12.35 -8.65 14.22
N THR A 20 13.09 -9.74 14.01
CA THR A 20 14.52 -9.68 13.67
C THR A 20 14.75 -9.03 12.30
N ILE A 21 13.97 -9.41 11.29
CA ILE A 21 14.11 -8.84 9.94
C ILE A 21 13.68 -7.37 9.91
N LEU A 22 12.60 -7.01 10.60
CA LEU A 22 12.12 -5.62 10.68
C LEU A 22 13.11 -4.71 11.42
N LYS A 23 13.73 -5.19 12.50
CA LYS A 23 14.74 -4.43 13.25
C LYS A 23 15.99 -4.14 12.41
N ASN A 24 16.38 -5.07 11.55
CA ASN A 24 17.60 -4.96 10.75
C ASN A 24 17.36 -4.34 9.37
N ALA A 25 16.10 -4.09 8.99
CA ALA A 25 15.77 -3.53 7.69
C ALA A 25 16.14 -2.04 7.64
N GLU A 26 16.98 -1.64 6.69
CA GLU A 26 17.29 -0.23 6.43
C GLU A 26 16.19 0.47 5.62
N LEU A 27 15.47 -0.31 4.80
CA LEU A 27 14.38 0.14 3.94
C LEU A 27 13.24 -0.88 4.00
N ILE A 28 12.02 -0.39 4.18
CA ILE A 28 10.79 -1.15 4.05
C ILE A 28 9.96 -0.50 2.93
N ILE A 29 9.62 -1.31 1.93
CA ILE A 29 8.72 -0.93 0.85
C ILE A 29 7.37 -1.58 1.13
N SER A 30 6.29 -0.82 0.99
CA SER A 30 4.94 -1.35 1.16
C SER A 30 4.03 -1.00 -0.01
N GLU A 31 3.39 -2.04 -0.53
CA GLU A 31 2.41 -2.02 -1.61
C GLU A 31 1.13 -2.74 -1.16
N SER A 32 0.12 -2.00 -0.69
CA SER A 32 -1.17 -2.59 -0.29
C SER A 32 -2.39 -1.93 -0.95
N ASN A 33 -2.18 -0.86 -1.73
CA ASN A 33 -3.26 -0.08 -2.32
C ASN A 33 -4.21 -0.94 -3.19
N VAL A 34 -3.67 -1.90 -3.95
CA VAL A 34 -4.47 -2.80 -4.81
C VAL A 34 -5.46 -3.62 -3.98
N ASN A 35 -4.97 -4.30 -2.93
CA ASN A 35 -5.82 -5.19 -2.12
C ASN A 35 -6.77 -4.40 -1.21
N ASP A 36 -6.33 -3.25 -0.70
CA ASP A 36 -7.19 -2.35 0.06
C ASP A 36 -8.35 -1.78 -0.79
N SER A 37 -8.17 -1.66 -2.11
CA SER A 37 -9.19 -1.15 -3.05
C SER A 37 -10.44 -2.02 -3.13
N TRP A 38 -10.37 -3.28 -2.70
CA TRP A 38 -11.52 -4.18 -2.62
C TRP A 38 -12.45 -3.85 -1.44
N SER A 39 -12.03 -2.99 -0.51
CA SER A 39 -12.89 -2.54 0.59
C SER A 39 -13.82 -1.40 0.15
N TYR A 40 -15.11 -1.57 0.38
CA TYR A 40 -16.13 -0.53 0.18
C TYR A 40 -16.39 0.31 1.44
N ASN A 41 -15.87 -0.11 2.61
CA ASN A 41 -16.02 0.64 3.85
C ASN A 41 -14.84 1.60 4.08
N ASN A 42 -15.01 2.84 3.62
CA ASN A 42 -13.98 3.88 3.67
C ASN A 42 -13.51 4.27 5.09
N ILE A 43 -14.39 4.19 6.08
CA ILE A 43 -14.05 4.56 7.46
C ILE A 43 -13.17 3.48 8.08
N GLU A 44 -13.58 2.22 7.92
CA GLU A 44 -12.86 1.07 8.45
C GLU A 44 -11.47 0.93 7.81
N ILE A 45 -11.39 0.99 6.47
CA ILE A 45 -10.11 0.88 5.77
C ILE A 45 -9.18 2.03 6.12
N TYR A 46 -9.70 3.24 6.34
CA TYR A 46 -8.88 4.37 6.79
C TYR A 46 -8.23 4.08 8.15
N GLU A 47 -8.96 3.56 9.12
CA GLU A 47 -8.41 3.24 10.44
C GLU A 47 -7.42 2.06 10.39
N ILE A 48 -7.65 1.08 9.51
CA ILE A 48 -6.70 -0.01 9.24
C ILE A 48 -5.38 0.53 8.67
N VAL A 49 -5.44 1.31 7.58
CA VAL A 49 -4.24 1.86 6.93
C VAL A 49 -3.51 2.81 7.88
N LYS A 50 -4.24 3.63 8.63
CA LYS A 50 -3.67 4.52 9.67
C LYS A 50 -2.96 3.73 10.76
N SER A 51 -3.52 2.62 11.23
CA SER A 51 -2.88 1.78 12.25
C SER A 51 -1.61 1.13 11.70
N PHE A 52 -1.67 0.61 10.47
CA PHE A 52 -0.51 0.08 9.77
C PHE A 52 0.62 1.12 9.63
N PHE A 53 0.30 2.33 9.18
CA PHE A 53 1.28 3.40 9.00
C PHE A 53 1.85 3.89 10.34
N THR A 54 1.04 3.90 11.39
CA THR A 54 1.50 4.20 12.76
C THR A 54 2.56 3.19 13.19
N GLU A 55 2.32 1.89 12.99
CA GLU A 55 3.30 0.86 13.32
C GLU A 55 4.57 0.94 12.48
N LEU A 56 4.46 1.23 11.19
CA LEU A 56 5.63 1.49 10.34
C LEU A 56 6.45 2.68 10.86
N SER A 57 5.81 3.73 11.36
CA SER A 57 6.50 4.93 11.87
C SER A 57 7.32 4.68 13.14
N CYS A 58 7.02 3.60 13.86
CA CYS A 58 7.77 3.18 15.04
C CYS A 58 9.06 2.40 14.69
N LEU A 59 9.24 2.00 13.43
CA LEU A 59 10.42 1.26 13.00
C LEU A 59 11.59 2.22 12.69
N ASN A 60 12.82 1.80 13.01
CA ASN A 60 14.02 2.55 12.67
C ASN A 60 14.48 2.29 11.23
N SER A 61 13.53 2.23 10.30
CA SER A 61 13.73 1.92 8.88
C SER A 61 13.24 3.08 8.03
N LYS A 62 13.87 3.31 6.88
CA LYS A 62 13.28 4.20 5.86
C LYS A 62 12.02 3.52 5.31
N ILE A 63 10.93 4.27 5.21
CA ILE A 63 9.66 3.77 4.67
C ILE A 63 9.40 4.36 3.28
N LEU A 64 9.06 3.48 2.35
CA LEU A 64 8.63 3.82 0.99
C LEU A 64 7.27 3.19 0.70
N ILE A 65 6.27 4.02 0.40
CA ILE A 65 4.95 3.58 -0.02
C ILE A 65 4.89 3.54 -1.54
N LEU A 66 4.58 2.38 -2.09
CA LEU A 66 4.42 2.17 -3.52
C LEU A 66 2.94 2.09 -3.87
N ILE A 67 2.46 3.04 -4.66
CA ILE A 67 1.09 3.05 -5.18
C ILE A 67 1.10 2.46 -6.59
N LEU A 68 0.62 1.22 -6.69
CA LEU A 68 0.58 0.47 -7.95
C LEU A 68 -0.56 0.93 -8.86
N PRO A 69 -0.40 0.78 -10.20
CA PRO A 69 -1.45 1.11 -11.16
C PRO A 69 -2.60 0.11 -11.03
N PHE A 70 -3.75 0.61 -10.56
CA PHE A 70 -4.97 -0.14 -10.34
C PHE A 70 -6.14 0.84 -10.37
N PHE A 71 -7.13 0.54 -11.20
CA PHE A 71 -8.21 1.49 -11.54
C PHE A 71 -9.60 0.90 -11.31
N ASN A 72 -9.68 -0.26 -10.65
CA ASN A 72 -10.92 -0.92 -10.31
C ASN A 72 -11.37 -0.59 -8.88
N TYR A 73 -12.62 -0.95 -8.56
CA TYR A 73 -13.21 -0.84 -7.22
C TYR A 73 -13.04 0.57 -6.62
N ASN A 74 -12.60 0.65 -5.37
CA ASN A 74 -12.48 1.89 -4.61
C ASN A 74 -11.08 2.53 -4.70
N SER A 75 -10.30 2.16 -5.71
CA SER A 75 -8.88 2.51 -5.86
C SER A 75 -8.56 4.00 -5.74
N LYS A 76 -9.41 4.86 -6.29
CA LYS A 76 -9.21 6.32 -6.21
C LYS A 76 -9.19 6.82 -4.76
N VAL A 77 -10.13 6.38 -3.93
CA VAL A 77 -10.21 6.78 -2.52
C VAL A 77 -9.06 6.16 -1.73
N ILE A 78 -8.78 4.88 -1.96
CA ILE A 78 -7.67 4.18 -1.29
C ILE A 78 -6.33 4.85 -1.60
N ASN A 79 -6.06 5.17 -2.86
CA ASN A 79 -4.83 5.87 -3.24
C ASN A 79 -4.71 7.23 -2.52
N GLN A 80 -5.82 7.97 -2.37
CA GLN A 80 -5.82 9.22 -1.60
C GLN A 80 -5.56 9.01 -0.10
N ILE A 81 -6.14 7.97 0.50
CA ILE A 81 -5.88 7.60 1.91
C ILE A 81 -4.39 7.32 2.11
N HIS A 82 -3.81 6.47 1.26
CA HIS A 82 -2.38 6.12 1.29
C HIS A 82 -1.49 7.35 1.14
N LYS A 83 -1.75 8.21 0.14
CA LYS A 83 -0.99 9.47 -0.07
C LYS A 83 -1.08 10.40 1.14
N LYS A 84 -2.28 10.59 1.69
CA LYS A 84 -2.51 11.46 2.84
C LYS A 84 -1.76 10.97 4.08
N LEU A 85 -1.82 9.66 4.36
CA LEU A 85 -1.15 9.09 5.52
C LEU A 85 0.37 9.07 5.32
N ALA A 86 0.87 8.74 4.13
CA ALA A 86 2.30 8.79 3.83
C ALA A 86 2.86 10.20 4.04
N LEU A 87 2.17 11.24 3.59
CA LEU A 87 2.53 12.63 3.87
C LEU A 87 2.52 12.93 5.38
N LYS A 88 1.47 12.51 6.09
CA LYS A 88 1.34 12.72 7.55
C LYS A 88 2.51 12.11 8.34
N PHE A 89 2.97 10.93 7.96
CA PHE A 89 4.06 10.21 8.63
C PHE A 89 5.44 10.47 8.02
N ASN A 90 5.53 11.40 7.05
CA ASN A 90 6.77 11.74 6.34
C ASN A 90 7.45 10.53 5.66
N PHE A 91 6.64 9.65 5.06
CA PHE A 91 7.12 8.51 4.26
C PHE A 91 7.37 8.93 2.82
N ASN A 92 8.33 8.28 2.16
CA ASN A 92 8.55 8.45 0.73
C ASN A 92 7.41 7.79 -0.05
N ILE A 93 7.07 8.32 -1.22
CA ILE A 93 6.01 7.78 -2.08
C ILE A 93 6.54 7.65 -3.51
N ILE A 94 6.33 6.47 -4.10
CA ILE A 94 6.38 6.31 -5.56
C ILE A 94 4.96 6.02 -6.03
N ASP A 95 4.45 6.89 -6.90
CA ASP A 95 3.08 6.83 -7.39
C ASP A 95 3.05 6.45 -8.87
N ILE A 96 3.03 5.14 -9.12
CA ILE A 96 2.95 4.59 -10.48
C ILE A 96 1.54 4.75 -11.04
N ASN A 97 0.52 4.74 -10.18
CA ASN A 97 -0.87 4.98 -10.58
C ASN A 97 -1.02 6.34 -11.28
N ASN A 98 -0.50 7.41 -10.68
CA ASN A 98 -0.49 8.74 -11.29
C ASN A 98 0.35 8.82 -12.58
N TYR A 99 1.43 8.04 -12.70
CA TYR A 99 2.18 7.94 -13.96
C TYR A 99 1.28 7.38 -15.08
N TYR A 100 0.51 6.33 -14.79
CA TYR A 100 -0.41 5.75 -15.78
C TYR A 100 -1.50 6.73 -16.20
N GLU A 101 -2.09 7.47 -15.26
CA GLU A 101 -3.07 8.52 -15.57
C GLU A 101 -2.44 9.62 -16.44
N LYS A 102 -1.28 10.12 -16.05
CA LYS A 102 -0.60 11.25 -16.72
C LYS A 102 -0.20 10.94 -18.16
N PHE A 103 0.20 9.70 -18.44
CA PHE A 103 0.69 9.31 -19.76
C PHE A 103 -0.35 8.52 -20.58
N ASN A 104 -1.62 8.49 -20.15
CA ASN A 104 -2.70 7.77 -20.81
C ASN A 104 -2.39 6.28 -21.04
N LEU A 105 -1.85 5.62 -20.00
CA LEU A 105 -1.43 4.21 -20.02
C LEU A 105 -2.38 3.28 -19.26
N ILE A 106 -3.56 3.77 -18.87
CA ILE A 106 -4.53 3.02 -18.06
C ILE A 106 -4.86 1.67 -18.70
N ASP A 107 -5.01 1.62 -20.03
CA ASP A 107 -5.31 0.39 -20.78
C ASP A 107 -4.27 -0.72 -20.56
N PHE A 108 -3.00 -0.36 -20.35
CA PHE A 108 -1.93 -1.33 -20.07
C PHE A 108 -2.06 -1.98 -18.70
N SER A 109 -2.74 -1.33 -17.75
CA SER A 109 -2.99 -1.94 -16.43
C SER A 109 -3.92 -3.14 -16.50
N PHE A 110 -4.84 -3.16 -17.48
CA PHE A 110 -5.82 -4.25 -17.65
C PHE A 110 -5.25 -5.46 -18.41
N LEU A 111 -4.06 -5.33 -19.03
CA LEU A 111 -3.39 -6.46 -19.68
C LEU A 111 -3.02 -7.54 -18.65
N ARG A 112 -2.58 -7.15 -17.44
CA ARG A 112 -2.29 -8.10 -16.36
C ARG A 112 -3.53 -8.84 -15.86
N GLU A 113 -4.69 -8.18 -15.89
CA GLU A 113 -5.95 -8.76 -15.38
C GLU A 113 -6.55 -9.80 -16.33
N LYS A 114 -6.28 -9.70 -17.64
CA LYS A 114 -6.77 -10.65 -18.65
C LYS A 114 -6.04 -12.00 -18.63
N ASP A 115 -4.79 -12.03 -18.19
CA ASP A 115 -3.94 -13.23 -18.21
C ASP A 115 -4.06 -14.09 -16.94
N GLY A 116 -4.92 -13.71 -15.97
CA GLY A 116 -5.16 -14.47 -14.74
C GLY A 116 -3.99 -14.53 -13.77
N SER A 117 -2.89 -13.80 -14.05
CA SER A 117 -1.74 -13.69 -13.17
C SER A 117 -1.95 -12.55 -12.16
N HIS A 118 -2.22 -12.91 -10.90
CA HIS A 118 -2.11 -12.01 -9.75
C HIS A 118 -0.63 -11.71 -9.44
#